data_AF-A0A0F9A9J1-F1
#
_entry.id   AF-A0A0F9A9J1-F1
#
_cell.length_a   1.000
_cell.length_b   1.000
_cell.length_c   1.000
_cell.angle_alpha   90.00
_cell.angle_beta   90.00
_cell.angle_gamma   90.00
#
_symmetry.space_group_name_H-M   'P 1'
#
loop_
_entity.id
_entity.type
_entity.pdbx_description
1 polymer ?
#
loop_
_entity_poly.entity_id
_entity_poly.type
_entity_poly.pdbx_seq_one_letter_code
_entity_poly.pdbx_strand_id
1 'polypeptide(L)' 'IIKRAMLVCEAMGFDQALQVHDNILMDGKVDFPPELDHICPEIHTPFNVKVSPYWS' A
#
# COMPACT_ATOMS: atom_id res chain seq x y z
N ILE A 1 -5.08 -4.71 9.37
CA ILE A 1 -4.64 -3.48 8.66
C ILE A 1 -4.12 -3.83 7.28
N ILE A 2 -3.00 -4.56 7.16
CA ILE A 2 -2.36 -4.86 5.86
C ILE A 2 -3.28 -5.50 4.80
N LYS A 3 -4.07 -6.52 5.17
CA LYS A 3 -5.01 -7.18 4.24
C LYS A 3 -6.11 -6.25 3.71
N ARG A 4 -6.54 -5.26 4.50
CA ARG A 4 -7.51 -4.25 4.05
C ARG A 4 -6.85 -3.32 3.02
N ALA A 5 -5.62 -2.89 3.27
CA ALA A 5 -4.85 -2.10 2.30
C ALA A 5 -4.63 -2.87 0.99
N MET A 6 -4.31 -4.17 1.06
CA MET A 6 -4.19 -5.02 -0.14
C MET A 6 -5.48 -5.05 -0.98
N LEU A 7 -6.64 -5.22 -0.34
CA LEU A 7 -7.94 -5.23 -1.04
C LEU A 7 -8.28 -3.86 -1.66
N VAL A 8 -7.95 -2.76 -0.97
CA VAL A 8 -8.12 -1.41 -1.53
C VAL A 8 -7.22 -1.21 -2.74
N CYS A 9 -5.96 -1.60 -2.66
CA CYS A 9 -5.02 -1.49 -3.78
C CYS A 9 -5.46 -2.35 -4.98
N GLU A 10 -5.99 -3.55 -4.74
CA GLU A 10 -6.56 -4.41 -5.77
C GLU A 10 -7.79 -3.77 -6.43
N ALA A 11 -8.71 -3.20 -5.62
CA ALA A 11 -9.89 -2.49 -6.12
C ALA A 11 -9.54 -1.24 -6.94
N MET A 12 -8.38 -0.62 -6.69
CA MET A 12 -7.83 0.49 -7.47
C MET A 12 -7.12 0.03 -8.75
N GLY A 13 -6.97 -1.29 -8.97
CA GLY A 13 -6.30 -1.86 -10.14
C GLY A 13 -4.78 -1.79 -10.08
N PHE A 14 -4.19 -1.68 -8.89
CA PHE A 14 -2.73 -1.69 -8.73
C PHE A 14 -2.17 -3.10 -8.88
N ASP A 15 -1.00 -3.19 -9.52
CA ASP A 15 -0.30 -4.46 -9.71
C ASP A 15 0.52 -4.81 -8.47
N GLN A 16 -0.06 -5.64 -7.60
CA GLN A 16 0.55 -6.06 -6.34
C GLN A 16 1.55 -7.19 -6.59
N ALA A 17 2.84 -6.86 -6.59
CA ALA A 17 3.91 -7.83 -6.81
C ALA A 17 4.13 -8.73 -5.58
N LEU A 18 4.15 -8.16 -4.38
CA LEU A 18 4.49 -8.91 -3.16
C LEU A 18 4.00 -8.22 -1.88
N GLN A 19 3.70 -9.02 -0.86
CA GLN A 19 3.48 -8.53 0.50
C GLN A 19 4.44 -9.23 1.48
N VAL A 20 5.24 -8.45 2.22
CA VAL A 20 6.20 -8.95 3.23
C VAL A 20 6.19 -8.06 4.47
N HIS A 21 6.04 -8.67 5.65
CA HIS A 21 5.82 -7.95 6.90
C HIS A 21 4.69 -6.92 6.72
N ASP A 22 4.97 -5.64 6.99
CA ASP A 22 3.97 -4.57 6.89
C ASP A 22 4.12 -3.79 5.57
N ASN A 23 4.88 -4.32 4.60
CA ASN A 23 5.15 -3.70 3.32
C ASN A 23 4.36 -4.37 2.21
N ILE A 24 3.86 -3.57 1.27
CA ILE A 24 3.26 -4.02 0.01
C ILE A 24 4.10 -3.42 -1.11
N LEU A 25 4.59 -4.28 -2.00
CA LEU A 25 5.33 -3.90 -3.19
C LEU A 25 4.36 -3.82 -4.38
N MET A 26 4.40 -2.71 -5.09
CA MET A 26 3.64 -2.48 -6.30
C MET A 26 4.58 -2.40 -7.49
N ASP A 27 4.16 -3.00 -8.61
CA ASP A 27 4.85 -2.80 -9.88
C ASP A 27 4.37 -1.52 -10.56
N GLY A 28 5.34 -0.74 -11.04
CA GLY A 28 5.10 0.56 -11.67
C GLY A 28 4.96 1.71 -10.67
N LYS A 29 4.72 2.90 -11.22
CA LYS A 29 4.47 4.10 -10.43
C LYS A 29 2.98 4.18 -10.09
N VAL A 30 2.66 4.16 -8.80
CA VAL A 30 1.30 4.30 -8.28
C VAL A 30 1.22 5.52 -7.36
N ASP A 31 0.09 6.21 -7.40
CA ASP A 31 -0.22 7.30 -6.49
C ASP A 31 -1.22 6.78 -5.45
N PHE A 32 -0.74 6.61 -4.21
CA PHE A 32 -1.55 6.10 -3.12
C PHE A 32 -2.44 7.20 -2.52
N PRO A 33 -3.71 6.90 -2.21
CA PRO A 33 -4.65 7.88 -1.68
C PRO A 33 -4.43 8.07 -0.16
N PRO A 34 -4.64 9.29 0.39
CA PRO A 34 -4.39 9.58 1.82
C PRO A 34 -5.29 8.79 2.78
N GLU A 35 -6.39 8.22 2.29
CA GLU A 35 -7.29 7.35 3.06
C GLU A 35 -6.60 6.08 3.56
N LEU A 36 -5.48 5.67 2.95
CA LEU A 36 -4.69 4.53 3.44
C LEU A 36 -4.05 4.80 4.81
N ASP A 37 -3.81 6.08 5.17
CA ASP A 37 -3.35 6.47 6.51
C ASP A 37 -4.37 6.11 7.60
N HIS A 38 -5.64 5.94 7.21
CA HIS A 38 -6.78 5.66 8.08
C HIS A 38 -7.52 4.40 7.63
N ILE A 39 -6.81 3.43 7.06
CA ILE A 39 -7.39 2.15 6.61
C ILE A 39 -8.13 1.40 7.74
N CYS A 40 -7.77 1.68 8.99
CA CYS A 40 -8.57 1.44 10.18
C CYS A 40 -8.99 2.81 10.73
N PRO A 41 -10.26 3.25 10.59
CA PRO A 41 -10.67 4.62 10.92
C PRO A 41 -10.35 5.07 12.36
N GLU A 42 -10.30 4.12 13.29
CA GLU A 42 -10.04 4.37 14.71
C GLU A 42 -8.56 4.58 15.04
N ILE A 43 -7.65 4.24 14.11
CA ILE A 43 -6.20 4.26 14.33
C ILE A 43 -5.51 4.92 13.14
N HIS A 44 -4.88 6.07 13.40
CA HIS A 44 -4.02 6.71 12.41
C HIS A 44 -2.71 5.92 12.25
N THR A 45 -2.50 5.36 11.06
CA THR A 45 -1.32 4.59 10.68
C THR A 45 -0.74 5.15 9.38
N PRO A 46 0.20 6.11 9.44
CA PRO A 46 0.77 6.73 8.25
C PRO A 46 1.32 5.72 7.24
N PHE A 47 0.89 5.84 5.99
CA PHE A 47 1.27 4.98 4.88
C PHE A 47 2.48 5.56 4.15
N ASN A 48 3.67 5.05 4.48
CA ASN A 48 4.92 5.53 3.89
C ASN A 48 5.16 4.92 2.51
N VAL A 49 5.44 5.76 1.53
CA VAL A 49 5.69 5.36 0.14
C VAL A 49 7.14 5.65 -0.25
N LYS A 50 7.83 4.65 -0.80
CA LYS A 50 9.15 4.79 -1.41
C LYS A 50 9.08 4.27 -2.85
N VAL A 51 9.58 5.05 -3.79
CA VAL A 51 9.68 4.65 -5.20
C VAL A 51 11.15 4.37 -5.52
N SER A 52 11.42 3.19 -6.08
CA SER A 52 12.76 2.75 -6.44
C SER A 52 12.68 1.70 -7.55
N PRO A 53 13.64 1.67 -8.49
CA PRO A 53 13.74 0.58 -9.48
C PRO A 53 14.14 -0.76 -8.85
N TYR A 54 14.64 -0.75 -7.61
CA TYR A 54 15.04 -1.95 -6.87
C TYR A 54 14.38 -1.97 -5.50
N TRP A 55 13.97 -3.16 -5.07
CA TRP A 55 13.57 -3.41 -3.70
C TRP A 55 14.81 -3.70 -2.85
N SER A 56 15.07 -2.85 -1.86
CA SER A 56 16.27 -2.85 -1.00
C SER A 56 15.88 -2.91 0.46
#